data_AF-A0A9P7FP81-F1
#
_entry.id   AF-A0A9P7FP81-F1
#
_cell.length_a   1.000
_cell.length_b   1.000
_cell.length_c   1.000
_cell.angle_alpha   90.00
_cell.angle_beta   90.00
_cell.angle_gamma   90.00
#
_symmetry.space_group_name_H-M   'P 1'
#
loop_
_entity.id
_entity.type
_entity.pdbx_description
1 polymer ?
#
loop_
_entity_poly.entity_id
_entity_poly.type
_entity_poly.pdbx_seq_one_letter_code
_entity_poly.pdbx_strand_id
1 'polypeptide(L)'
;MLLGDLLATWFSRAINTNKLSLSLTTHDDSLQKEAKIHLLEKILEFLPHFSELSLKDRGYIVVSPLLEAPPGRLMMLERLCLDFNRIPDRAKFPASATVFKDAPNLKDVQLQVPSSTLNHNSRFSLPWIQLTRLIIDVEMTLPDFCNVIFQSTAIRTALFTYINLRNDGDLPDGWTPPSPCLTAFPQLTDLVLEFHAWSYIGSSIDYQTIIQNLYLPKIEKLCLAGNIIGLGLSQPPLPRIDPGTLRILSLLEVNVDIATLTELVRVSPLIEELTLCLSRVSAAQLLNALAADDMASRGQTFERLKEFRFAYCPDESHTLEDYTAVGMAFSALVKRWIVDQSALLHAVLVVYEPKARHKMLDIAHGLGEIAREYGRTDFRAEMKVVRDGPNLRRALELYYVLRGPKY
;
A
#
# COMPACT_ATOMS: atom_id res chain seq x y z
N MET A 1 -44.20 7.01 12.62
CA MET A 1 -43.51 5.75 12.24
C MET A 1 -42.07 5.89 12.69
N LEU A 2 -41.60 5.04 13.59
CA LEU A 2 -40.23 5.10 14.08
C LEU A 2 -39.29 4.66 12.93
N LEU A 3 -38.12 5.28 12.80
CA LEU A 3 -37.15 5.02 11.73
C LEU A 3 -36.84 3.52 11.57
N GLY A 4 -36.79 2.78 12.68
CA GLY A 4 -36.59 1.33 12.67
C GLY A 4 -37.68 0.54 11.96
N ASP A 5 -38.94 0.98 12.02
CA ASP A 5 -40.07 0.28 11.39
C ASP A 5 -40.10 0.55 9.87
N LEU A 6 -39.67 1.75 9.48
CA LEU A 6 -39.44 2.11 8.07
C LEU A 6 -38.31 1.26 7.46
N LEU A 7 -37.21 1.08 8.20
CA LEU A 7 -36.11 0.21 7.77
C LEU A 7 -36.52 -1.26 7.69
N ALA A 8 -37.24 -1.79 8.68
CA ALA A 8 -37.73 -3.17 8.63
C ALA A 8 -38.66 -3.41 7.43
N THR A 9 -39.53 -2.45 7.12
CA THR A 9 -40.41 -2.50 5.94
C THR A 9 -39.62 -2.40 4.63
N TRP A 10 -38.57 -1.58 4.59
CA TRP A 10 -37.72 -1.44 3.42
C TRP A 10 -36.88 -2.70 3.19
N PHE A 11 -36.21 -3.21 4.23
CA PHE A 11 -35.39 -4.41 4.15
C PHE A 11 -36.22 -5.64 3.82
N SER A 12 -37.39 -5.84 4.44
CA SER A 12 -38.27 -6.97 4.09
C SER A 12 -38.68 -7.00 2.61
N ARG A 13 -38.77 -5.84 1.95
CA ARG A 13 -39.00 -5.74 0.49
C ARG A 13 -37.71 -5.94 -0.31
N ALA A 14 -36.57 -5.54 0.24
CA ALA A 14 -35.26 -5.61 -0.39
C ALA A 14 -34.57 -6.98 -0.23
N ILE A 15 -35.06 -7.89 0.63
CA ILE A 15 -34.53 -9.27 0.79
C ILE A 15 -34.53 -10.05 -0.54
N ASN A 16 -35.41 -9.71 -1.48
CA ASN A 16 -35.43 -10.31 -2.82
C ASN A 16 -34.38 -9.72 -3.78
N THR A 17 -33.57 -8.76 -3.35
CA THR A 17 -32.45 -8.21 -4.12
C THR A 17 -31.16 -8.91 -3.70
N ASN A 18 -30.40 -9.43 -4.68
CA ASN A 18 -29.31 -10.37 -4.42
C ASN A 18 -28.07 -9.78 -3.73
N LYS A 19 -28.00 -8.47 -3.49
CA LYS A 19 -26.85 -7.80 -2.86
C LYS A 19 -27.30 -6.55 -2.10
N LEU A 20 -27.31 -6.63 -0.77
CA LEU A 20 -27.52 -5.47 0.08
C LEU A 20 -26.18 -4.99 0.63
N SER A 21 -25.95 -3.68 0.55
CA SER A 21 -24.80 -3.01 1.15
C SER A 21 -25.27 -2.08 2.25
N LEU A 22 -24.66 -2.20 3.44
CA LEU A 22 -24.91 -1.30 4.56
C LEU A 22 -23.66 -0.48 4.86
N SER A 23 -23.79 0.84 4.80
CA SER A 23 -22.76 1.78 5.23
C SER A 23 -23.29 2.62 6.37
N LEU A 24 -22.70 2.47 7.55
CA LEU A 24 -23.02 3.25 8.74
C LEU A 24 -21.85 4.16 9.07
N THR A 25 -22.12 5.46 9.10
CA THR A 25 -21.15 6.47 9.53
C THR A 25 -21.75 7.25 10.68
N THR A 26 -21.17 7.08 11.87
CA THR A 26 -21.63 7.75 13.07
C THR A 26 -20.71 8.91 13.41
N HIS A 27 -21.29 10.10 13.45
CA HIS A 27 -20.65 11.27 14.03
C HIS A 27 -20.96 11.35 15.52
N ASP A 28 -19.98 11.83 16.27
CA ASP A 28 -19.95 11.82 17.74
C ASP A 28 -20.93 12.87 18.30
N ASP A 29 -22.19 12.49 18.39
CA ASP A 29 -23.21 13.16 19.20
C ASP A 29 -23.59 12.21 20.34
N SER A 30 -22.95 12.43 21.50
CA SER A 30 -23.14 11.67 22.74
C SER A 30 -24.60 11.65 23.23
N LEU A 31 -25.44 12.55 22.73
CA LEU A 31 -26.85 12.70 23.07
C LEU A 31 -27.79 11.66 22.44
N GLN A 32 -27.33 10.80 21.52
CA GLN A 32 -28.19 9.81 20.82
C GLN A 32 -27.68 8.35 20.88
N LYS A 33 -26.81 8.02 21.83
CA LYS A 33 -26.17 6.70 21.91
C LYS A 33 -27.18 5.54 21.98
N GLU A 34 -28.20 5.65 22.83
CA GLU A 34 -29.22 4.59 23.00
C GLU A 34 -30.08 4.41 21.74
N ALA A 35 -30.47 5.49 21.08
CA ALA A 35 -31.22 5.43 19.83
C ALA A 35 -30.40 4.77 18.71
N LYS A 36 -29.09 5.04 18.65
CA LYS A 36 -28.17 4.42 17.69
C LYS A 36 -28.01 2.92 17.97
N ILE A 37 -27.85 2.52 19.23
CA ILE A 37 -27.77 1.09 19.61
C ILE A 37 -29.06 0.37 19.23
N HIS A 38 -30.23 0.94 19.57
CA HIS A 38 -31.52 0.34 19.24
C HIS A 38 -31.75 0.20 17.72
N LEU A 39 -31.31 1.19 16.94
CA LEU A 39 -31.34 1.11 15.49
C LEU A 39 -30.48 -0.04 14.96
N LEU A 40 -29.29 -0.24 15.55
CA LEU A 40 -28.37 -1.30 15.15
C LEU A 40 -28.88 -2.68 15.52
N GLU A 41 -29.50 -2.83 16.69
CA GLU A 41 -30.19 -4.07 17.07
C GLU A 41 -31.26 -4.46 16.05
N LYS A 42 -32.04 -3.49 15.55
CA LYS A 42 -33.01 -3.76 14.45
C LYS A 42 -32.33 -4.13 13.13
N ILE A 43 -31.16 -3.56 12.85
CA ILE A 43 -30.35 -3.91 11.67
C ILE A 43 -29.77 -5.33 11.80
N LEU A 44 -29.48 -5.81 13.03
CA LEU A 44 -28.97 -7.18 13.27
C LEU A 44 -29.88 -8.28 12.71
N GLU A 45 -31.18 -8.02 12.61
CA GLU A 45 -32.16 -8.94 12.04
C GLU A 45 -31.95 -9.17 10.54
N PHE A 46 -31.38 -8.20 9.83
CA PHE A 46 -31.16 -8.23 8.39
C PHE A 46 -29.73 -8.60 7.98
N LEU A 47 -28.84 -8.80 8.96
CA LEU A 47 -27.44 -9.20 8.74
C LEU A 47 -27.23 -10.36 7.75
N PRO A 48 -28.05 -11.43 7.78
CA PRO A 48 -27.86 -12.55 6.86
C PRO A 48 -27.97 -12.20 5.38
N HIS A 49 -28.54 -11.03 5.04
CA HIS A 49 -28.79 -10.61 3.66
C HIS A 49 -27.76 -9.59 3.14
N PHE A 50 -26.88 -9.05 3.99
CA PHE A 50 -25.88 -8.10 3.54
C PHE A 50 -24.69 -8.81 2.88
N SER A 51 -24.39 -8.41 1.65
CA SER A 51 -23.16 -8.78 0.95
C SER A 51 -22.00 -7.83 1.25
N GLU A 52 -22.29 -6.60 1.67
CA GLU A 52 -21.27 -5.64 2.07
C GLU A 52 -21.65 -4.93 3.38
N LEU A 53 -20.68 -4.83 4.29
CA LEU A 53 -20.83 -4.13 5.56
C LEU A 53 -19.67 -3.14 5.73
N SER A 54 -20.00 -1.84 5.77
CA SER A 54 -19.07 -0.77 6.08
C SER A 54 -19.48 -0.05 7.36
N LEU A 55 -18.63 -0.10 8.37
CA LEU A 55 -18.82 0.54 9.66
C LEU A 55 -17.71 1.55 9.87
N LYS A 56 -18.07 2.83 9.86
CA LYS A 56 -17.15 3.94 10.08
C LYS A 56 -17.59 4.70 11.32
N ASP A 57 -16.82 4.60 12.39
CA ASP A 57 -17.21 5.18 13.68
C ASP A 57 -16.04 5.82 14.40
N ARG A 58 -16.29 6.97 15.03
CA ARG A 58 -15.34 7.62 15.92
C ARG A 58 -15.34 7.00 17.33
N GLY A 59 -16.35 6.18 17.69
CA GLY A 59 -16.44 5.57 19.02
C GLY A 59 -17.11 4.19 19.04
N TYR A 60 -16.30 3.13 18.96
CA TYR A 60 -16.58 1.68 19.09
C TYR A 60 -17.93 1.23 19.66
N ILE A 61 -18.38 1.85 20.75
CA ILE A 61 -19.52 1.42 21.57
C ILE A 61 -20.82 1.36 20.77
N VAL A 62 -20.95 2.18 19.73
CA VAL A 62 -22.17 2.17 18.91
C VAL A 62 -22.20 0.90 18.05
N VAL A 63 -21.08 0.49 17.47
CA VAL A 63 -21.00 -0.67 16.55
C VAL A 63 -20.69 -2.01 17.23
N SER A 64 -20.43 -2.03 18.54
CA SER A 64 -20.12 -3.27 19.26
C SER A 64 -21.17 -4.38 19.11
N PRO A 65 -22.50 -4.12 19.05
CA PRO A 65 -23.48 -5.19 18.86
C PRO A 65 -23.32 -5.92 17.50
N LEU A 66 -22.86 -5.23 16.46
CA LEU A 66 -22.56 -5.83 15.16
C LEU A 66 -21.30 -6.70 15.21
N LEU A 67 -20.34 -6.31 16.03
CA LEU A 67 -19.06 -7.02 16.25
C LEU A 67 -19.15 -8.10 17.34
N GLU A 68 -20.31 -8.26 17.96
CA GLU A 68 -20.64 -9.33 18.91
C GLU A 68 -21.79 -10.21 18.39
N ALA A 69 -22.22 -10.02 17.13
CA ALA A 69 -23.30 -10.81 16.57
C ALA A 69 -22.94 -12.31 16.55
N PRO A 70 -23.93 -13.21 16.76
CA PRO A 70 -23.67 -14.63 16.76
C PRO A 70 -23.04 -15.11 15.43
N PRO A 71 -22.15 -16.12 15.46
CA PRO A 71 -21.60 -16.70 14.24
C PRO A 71 -22.69 -17.20 13.28
N GLY A 72 -22.41 -17.18 11.98
CA GLY A 72 -23.39 -17.59 10.95
C GLY A 72 -24.50 -16.57 10.64
N ARG A 73 -24.45 -15.37 11.23
CA ARG A 73 -25.35 -14.25 10.86
C ARG A 73 -24.89 -13.49 9.61
N LEU A 74 -23.66 -13.71 9.14
CA LEU A 74 -23.03 -12.99 8.03
C LEU A 74 -22.76 -13.92 6.84
N MET A 75 -23.66 -14.85 6.57
CA MET A 75 -23.47 -15.88 5.53
C MET A 75 -23.29 -15.31 4.14
N MET A 76 -23.96 -14.21 3.81
CA MET A 76 -23.88 -13.56 2.50
C MET A 76 -22.75 -12.53 2.40
N LEU A 77 -22.06 -12.22 3.51
CA LEU A 77 -21.09 -11.13 3.55
C LEU A 77 -19.89 -11.47 2.67
N GLU A 78 -19.67 -10.66 1.64
CA GLU A 78 -18.53 -10.75 0.72
C GLU A 78 -17.45 -9.70 1.06
N ARG A 79 -17.87 -8.53 1.55
CA ARG A 79 -17.00 -7.38 1.85
C ARG A 79 -17.24 -6.80 3.23
N LEU A 80 -16.16 -6.59 3.97
CA LEU A 80 -16.15 -5.94 5.27
C LEU A 80 -15.21 -4.72 5.27
N CYS A 81 -15.70 -3.58 5.72
CA CYS A 81 -14.90 -2.37 5.94
C CYS A 81 -15.15 -1.85 7.37
N LEU A 82 -14.10 -1.82 8.19
CA LEU A 82 -14.13 -1.29 9.55
C LEU A 82 -13.15 -0.12 9.64
N ASP A 83 -13.66 1.06 9.96
CA ASP A 83 -12.86 2.27 10.16
C ASP A 83 -13.18 2.86 11.53
N PHE A 84 -12.22 2.74 12.43
CA PHE A 84 -12.29 3.14 13.83
C PHE A 84 -11.10 4.00 14.26
N ASN A 85 -10.72 4.95 13.39
CA ASN A 85 -9.59 5.87 13.50
C ASN A 85 -9.41 6.66 14.82
N ARG A 86 -10.34 6.56 15.81
CA ARG A 86 -10.32 7.35 17.04
C ARG A 86 -10.73 6.59 18.30
N ILE A 87 -10.62 5.27 18.31
CA ILE A 87 -10.86 4.52 19.55
C ILE A 87 -9.70 4.79 20.53
N PRO A 88 -9.94 5.30 21.75
CA PRO A 88 -8.89 5.42 22.75
C PRO A 88 -8.34 4.03 23.10
N ASP A 89 -7.03 3.89 23.33
CA ASP A 89 -6.35 2.62 23.68
C ASP A 89 -6.96 1.88 24.88
N ARG A 90 -7.83 2.54 25.65
CA ARG A 90 -8.53 2.02 26.84
C ARG A 90 -9.94 1.49 26.57
N ALA A 91 -10.49 1.67 25.37
CA ALA A 91 -11.78 1.07 25.03
C ALA A 91 -11.57 -0.44 24.85
N LYS A 92 -12.03 -1.21 25.83
CA LYS A 92 -12.00 -2.68 25.76
C LYS A 92 -12.86 -3.12 24.59
N PHE A 93 -12.26 -3.41 23.43
CA PHE A 93 -12.89 -4.32 22.48
C PHE A 93 -13.27 -5.62 23.24
N PRO A 94 -14.41 -6.25 22.94
CA PRO A 94 -14.77 -7.54 23.51
C PRO A 94 -13.67 -8.53 23.19
N ALA A 95 -13.35 -9.39 24.16
CA ALA A 95 -12.28 -10.38 24.05
C ALA A 95 -12.48 -11.37 22.89
N SER A 96 -13.67 -11.40 22.30
CA SER A 96 -14.07 -12.35 21.26
C SER A 96 -14.93 -11.66 20.19
N ALA A 97 -14.35 -10.79 19.35
CA ALA A 97 -15.01 -10.34 18.11
C ALA A 97 -14.92 -11.46 17.05
N THR A 98 -15.64 -12.54 17.32
CA THR A 98 -15.61 -13.81 16.59
C THR A 98 -16.52 -13.84 15.36
N VAL A 99 -17.21 -12.74 15.08
CA VAL A 99 -18.38 -12.68 14.16
C VAL A 99 -18.06 -13.12 12.73
N PHE A 100 -16.82 -12.90 12.28
CA PHE A 100 -16.42 -13.21 10.91
C PHE A 100 -15.86 -14.61 10.73
N LYS A 101 -15.64 -15.35 11.82
CA LYS A 101 -15.07 -16.70 11.77
C LYS A 101 -15.88 -17.62 10.85
N ASP A 102 -17.20 -17.40 10.82
CA ASP A 102 -18.15 -18.19 10.04
C ASP A 102 -18.87 -17.35 8.96
N ALA A 103 -18.13 -16.45 8.29
CA ALA A 103 -18.61 -15.72 7.12
C ALA A 103 -18.04 -16.35 5.83
N PRO A 104 -18.60 -17.46 5.31
CA PRO A 104 -17.99 -18.30 4.26
C PRO A 104 -17.82 -17.62 2.90
N ASN A 105 -18.49 -16.49 2.68
CA ASN A 105 -18.40 -15.72 1.44
C ASN A 105 -17.45 -14.53 1.53
N LEU A 106 -16.89 -14.25 2.72
CA LEU A 106 -16.05 -13.08 2.96
C LEU A 106 -14.74 -13.19 2.18
N LYS A 107 -14.52 -12.25 1.27
CA LYS A 107 -13.39 -12.23 0.32
C LYS A 107 -12.58 -10.94 0.38
N ASP A 108 -13.19 -9.85 0.84
CA ASP A 108 -12.60 -8.50 0.83
C ASP A 108 -12.73 -7.86 2.22
N VAL A 109 -11.61 -7.57 2.85
CA VAL A 109 -11.55 -7.00 4.20
C VAL A 109 -10.69 -5.74 4.20
N GLN A 110 -11.24 -4.64 4.69
CA GLN A 110 -10.52 -3.40 4.97
C GLN A 110 -10.65 -3.05 6.45
N LEU A 111 -9.52 -2.90 7.13
CA LEU A 111 -9.43 -2.60 8.54
C LEU A 111 -8.60 -1.32 8.75
N GLN A 112 -9.18 -0.38 9.47
CA GLN A 112 -8.53 0.83 9.93
C GLN A 112 -8.86 0.96 11.42
N VAL A 113 -8.29 0.05 12.21
CA VAL A 113 -8.64 -0.18 13.62
C VAL A 113 -7.35 -0.18 14.45
N PRO A 114 -7.34 0.26 15.72
CA PRO A 114 -6.09 0.33 16.49
C PRO A 114 -5.30 -0.99 16.50
N SER A 115 -3.97 -0.90 16.41
CA SER A 115 -3.02 -2.03 16.33
C SER A 115 -3.30 -3.12 17.36
N SER A 116 -3.60 -2.71 18.60
CA SER A 116 -3.89 -3.57 19.76
C SER A 116 -5.06 -4.53 19.55
N THR A 117 -5.90 -4.32 18.53
CA THR A 117 -7.03 -5.20 18.20
C THR A 117 -6.65 -6.38 17.29
N LEU A 118 -5.51 -6.29 16.60
CA LEU A 118 -4.99 -7.26 15.64
C LEU A 118 -3.91 -8.19 16.22
N ASN A 119 -3.70 -8.15 17.54
CA ASN A 119 -2.57 -8.82 18.19
C ASN A 119 -2.55 -10.36 18.01
N HIS A 120 -1.48 -11.08 18.36
CA HIS A 120 -1.44 -12.56 18.34
C HIS A 120 -2.58 -13.26 19.13
N ASN A 121 -3.20 -12.56 20.09
CA ASN A 121 -4.43 -12.96 20.77
C ASN A 121 -5.68 -12.33 20.11
N SER A 122 -5.62 -12.12 18.79
CA SER A 122 -6.44 -11.17 18.04
C SER A 122 -7.90 -11.36 18.37
N ARG A 123 -8.56 -10.26 18.71
CA ARG A 123 -9.99 -10.25 18.94
C ARG A 123 -10.76 -10.53 17.65
N PHE A 124 -10.14 -10.30 16.49
CA PHE A 124 -10.67 -10.61 15.16
C PHE A 124 -10.26 -12.00 14.69
N SER A 125 -11.23 -12.91 14.54
CA SER A 125 -11.05 -14.17 13.82
C SER A 125 -11.56 -14.00 12.39
N LEU A 126 -10.66 -13.90 11.41
CA LEU A 126 -11.01 -13.80 9.99
C LEU A 126 -10.90 -15.17 9.29
N PRO A 127 -11.71 -15.45 8.26
CA PRO A 127 -11.65 -16.68 7.49
C PRO A 127 -10.55 -16.56 6.42
N TRP A 128 -9.29 -16.52 6.85
CA TRP A 128 -8.14 -16.17 6.00
C TRP A 128 -7.97 -17.01 4.73
N ILE A 129 -8.42 -18.26 4.75
CA ILE A 129 -8.31 -19.22 3.63
C ILE A 129 -9.11 -18.82 2.37
N GLN A 130 -10.09 -17.92 2.50
CA GLN A 130 -10.97 -17.48 1.42
C GLN A 130 -10.84 -15.98 1.13
N LEU A 131 -10.08 -15.25 1.96
CA LEU A 131 -9.80 -13.84 1.72
C LEU A 131 -8.94 -13.70 0.47
N THR A 132 -9.40 -12.86 -0.44
CA THR A 132 -8.69 -12.52 -1.69
C THR A 132 -8.11 -11.11 -1.65
N ARG A 133 -8.69 -10.22 -0.83
CA ARG A 133 -8.25 -8.84 -0.64
C ARG A 133 -8.22 -8.48 0.83
N LEU A 134 -7.09 -7.93 1.27
CA LEU A 134 -6.88 -7.45 2.63
C LEU A 134 -6.21 -6.08 2.62
N ILE A 135 -6.82 -5.12 3.32
CA ILE A 135 -6.27 -3.79 3.53
C ILE A 135 -6.23 -3.54 5.02
N ILE A 136 -5.06 -3.23 5.55
CA ILE A 136 -4.87 -2.79 6.92
C ILE A 136 -4.21 -1.42 6.87
N ASP A 137 -4.98 -0.39 7.16
CA ASP A 137 -4.54 1.02 7.09
C ASP A 137 -4.37 1.62 8.50
N VAL A 138 -3.49 1.01 9.29
CA VAL A 138 -3.24 1.38 10.68
C VAL A 138 -1.90 0.81 11.12
N GLU A 139 -1.31 1.42 12.15
CA GLU A 139 -0.08 0.90 12.75
C GLU A 139 -0.22 -0.59 13.11
N MET A 140 0.79 -1.38 12.73
CA MET A 140 0.85 -2.81 13.04
C MET A 140 2.22 -3.15 13.63
N THR A 141 2.24 -4.03 14.64
CA THR A 141 3.51 -4.61 15.09
C THR A 141 4.00 -5.65 14.08
N LEU A 142 5.32 -5.87 14.00
CA LEU A 142 5.90 -6.91 13.14
C LEU A 142 5.38 -8.33 13.44
N PRO A 143 5.19 -8.76 14.71
CA PRO A 143 4.53 -10.03 15.03
C PRO A 143 3.10 -10.15 14.47
N ASP A 144 2.32 -9.08 14.53
CA ASP A 144 0.93 -9.09 14.05
C ASP A 144 0.88 -9.17 12.54
N PHE A 145 1.76 -8.42 11.86
CA PHE A 145 1.98 -8.55 10.42
C PHE A 145 2.32 -10.00 10.06
N CYS A 146 3.29 -10.60 10.76
CA CYS A 146 3.66 -12.01 10.58
C CYS A 146 2.46 -12.94 10.75
N ASN A 147 1.71 -12.81 11.84
CA ASN A 147 0.54 -13.64 12.10
C ASN A 147 -0.50 -13.58 10.97
N VAL A 148 -0.79 -12.37 10.49
CA VAL A 148 -1.73 -12.14 9.38
C VAL A 148 -1.24 -12.79 8.09
N ILE A 149 0.05 -12.65 7.75
CA ILE A 149 0.60 -13.23 6.52
C ILE A 149 0.62 -14.76 6.56
N PHE A 150 0.89 -15.38 7.72
CA PHE A 150 0.96 -16.85 7.84
C PHE A 150 -0.41 -17.54 7.71
N GLN A 151 -1.50 -16.84 8.01
CA GLN A 151 -2.84 -17.39 7.93
C GLN A 151 -3.45 -17.25 6.52
N SER A 152 -2.83 -16.43 5.66
CA SER A 152 -3.42 -15.90 4.43
C SER A 152 -2.90 -16.58 3.16
N THR A 153 -3.54 -17.67 2.72
CA THR A 153 -3.06 -18.45 1.55
C THR A 153 -3.73 -18.09 0.22
N ALA A 154 -4.93 -17.51 0.25
CA ALA A 154 -5.72 -17.18 -0.95
C ALA A 154 -5.63 -15.69 -1.37
N ILE A 155 -4.91 -14.87 -0.61
CA ILE A 155 -4.84 -13.42 -0.85
C ILE A 155 -4.16 -13.14 -2.19
N ARG A 156 -4.80 -12.29 -2.97
CA ARG A 156 -4.34 -11.75 -4.26
C ARG A 156 -3.88 -10.30 -4.13
N THR A 157 -4.57 -9.53 -3.30
CA THR A 157 -4.27 -8.12 -3.07
C THR A 157 -4.11 -7.85 -1.58
N ALA A 158 -2.95 -7.31 -1.19
CA ALA A 158 -2.67 -6.95 0.18
C ALA A 158 -2.08 -5.54 0.28
N LEU A 159 -2.59 -4.75 1.22
CA LEU A 159 -2.06 -3.44 1.56
C LEU A 159 -1.91 -3.36 3.08
N PHE A 160 -0.70 -3.07 3.53
CA PHE A 160 -0.38 -2.85 4.94
C PHE A 160 0.33 -1.51 5.06
N THR A 161 -0.32 -0.54 5.68
CA THR A 161 0.33 0.73 6.02
C THR A 161 0.91 0.68 7.43
N TYR A 162 1.92 1.50 7.70
CA TYR A 162 2.48 1.71 9.06
C TYR A 162 2.92 0.44 9.81
N ILE A 163 3.64 -0.47 9.14
CA ILE A 163 4.28 -1.60 9.83
C ILE A 163 5.41 -1.05 10.70
N ASN A 164 5.20 -1.07 12.02
CA ASN A 164 6.15 -0.61 13.00
C ASN A 164 7.24 -1.68 13.19
N LEU A 165 8.48 -1.29 12.87
CA LEU A 165 9.67 -2.14 12.96
C LEU A 165 10.34 -2.11 14.34
N ARG A 166 9.83 -1.34 15.29
CA ARG A 166 10.41 -1.27 16.64
C ARG A 166 10.19 -2.56 17.41
N ASN A 167 11.29 -3.14 17.90
CA ASN A 167 11.31 -4.13 18.97
C ASN A 167 11.21 -3.41 20.34
N ASP A 168 10.22 -2.54 20.52
CA ASP A 168 10.02 -1.83 21.79
C ASP A 168 9.41 -2.80 22.82
N GLY A 169 10.16 -3.81 23.26
CA GLY A 169 9.84 -4.65 24.43
C GLY A 169 8.56 -5.52 24.38
N ASP A 170 7.73 -5.38 23.35
CA ASP A 170 6.41 -6.02 23.23
C ASP A 170 6.43 -7.34 22.45
N LEU A 171 7.62 -7.89 22.14
CA LEU A 171 7.69 -9.28 21.68
C LEU A 171 7.20 -10.17 22.83
N PRO A 172 6.17 -11.01 22.61
CA PRO A 172 5.74 -11.96 23.63
C PRO A 172 6.93 -12.79 24.09
N ASP A 173 7.05 -13.06 25.40
CA ASP A 173 8.09 -13.95 25.92
C ASP A 173 8.10 -15.28 25.14
N GLY A 174 9.23 -15.62 24.52
CA GLY A 174 9.38 -16.81 23.69
C GLY A 174 8.89 -16.68 22.24
N TRP A 175 8.54 -15.47 21.78
CA TRP A 175 8.28 -15.24 20.37
C TRP A 175 9.55 -15.48 19.56
N THR A 176 9.49 -16.50 18.73
CA THR A 176 10.43 -16.72 17.64
C THR A 176 9.66 -16.42 16.36
N PRO A 177 10.26 -15.69 15.40
CA PRO A 177 9.65 -15.58 14.09
C PRO A 177 9.36 -17.01 13.61
N PRO A 178 8.13 -17.31 13.14
CA PRO A 178 7.82 -18.64 12.65
C PRO A 178 8.92 -19.05 11.67
N SER A 179 9.42 -20.27 11.87
CA SER A 179 10.59 -20.82 11.17
C SER A 179 10.54 -20.45 9.67
N PRO A 180 11.68 -20.12 9.02
CA PRO A 180 11.77 -19.58 7.65
C PRO A 180 11.32 -20.54 6.53
N CYS A 181 10.43 -21.48 6.85
CA CYS A 181 9.61 -22.25 5.93
C CYS A 181 8.68 -21.29 5.15
N LEU A 182 9.26 -20.60 4.17
CA LEU A 182 8.65 -19.96 3.01
C LEU A 182 7.21 -19.48 3.27
N THR A 183 7.05 -18.26 3.76
CA THR A 183 5.78 -17.54 3.69
C THR A 183 5.50 -17.27 2.22
N ALA A 184 4.97 -18.28 1.54
CA ALA A 184 4.57 -18.21 0.16
C ALA A 184 3.19 -17.55 0.14
N PHE A 185 3.08 -16.46 -0.59
CA PHE A 185 1.81 -16.00 -1.09
C PHE A 185 1.66 -16.48 -2.54
N PRO A 186 1.28 -17.76 -2.76
CA PRO A 186 1.31 -18.34 -4.10
C PRO A 186 0.32 -17.68 -5.08
N GLN A 187 -0.62 -16.88 -4.58
CA GLN A 187 -1.64 -16.19 -5.37
C GLN A 187 -1.54 -14.66 -5.32
N LEU A 188 -0.60 -14.09 -4.57
CA LEU A 188 -0.50 -12.64 -4.40
C LEU A 188 0.05 -12.00 -5.66
N THR A 189 -0.75 -11.11 -6.22
CA THR A 189 -0.47 -10.34 -7.44
C THR A 189 -0.20 -8.87 -7.12
N ASP A 190 -0.77 -8.34 -6.04
CA ASP A 190 -0.68 -6.93 -5.67
C ASP A 190 -0.30 -6.80 -4.20
N LEU A 191 0.86 -6.19 -3.92
CA LEU A 191 1.36 -5.98 -2.57
C LEU A 191 1.82 -4.55 -2.37
N VAL A 192 1.30 -3.91 -1.33
CA VAL A 192 1.78 -2.64 -0.80
C VAL A 192 2.21 -2.83 0.66
N LEU A 193 3.46 -2.49 0.96
CA LEU A 193 4.03 -2.51 2.31
C LEU A 193 4.62 -1.14 2.61
N GLU A 194 4.14 -0.48 3.66
CA GLU A 194 4.75 0.74 4.20
C GLU A 194 5.33 0.45 5.60
N PHE A 195 6.63 0.67 5.73
CA PHE A 195 7.36 0.45 6.98
C PHE A 195 7.65 1.76 7.68
N HIS A 196 7.42 1.79 8.98
CA HIS A 196 7.69 2.96 9.79
C HIS A 196 8.83 2.65 10.76
N ALA A 197 10.01 3.21 10.48
CA ALA A 197 11.17 3.18 11.35
C ALA A 197 11.48 4.59 11.83
N TRP A 198 10.89 5.00 12.95
CA TRP A 198 11.29 6.23 13.62
C TRP A 198 12.63 5.95 14.29
N SER A 199 13.70 6.42 13.64
CA SER A 199 15.04 6.64 14.17
C SER A 199 15.95 5.44 14.50
N TYR A 200 15.69 4.22 14.00
CA TYR A 200 16.56 3.09 14.33
C TYR A 200 17.77 2.95 13.39
N ILE A 201 18.89 3.54 13.79
CA ILE A 201 20.26 3.18 13.33
C ILE A 201 20.71 2.04 14.24
N GLY A 202 20.14 0.85 14.07
CA GLY A 202 20.43 -0.28 14.94
C GLY A 202 20.13 -1.61 14.26
N SER A 203 21.09 -2.50 14.35
CA SER A 203 21.19 -3.80 13.69
C SER A 203 20.21 -4.85 14.24
N SER A 204 18.89 -4.66 14.09
CA SER A 204 17.96 -5.80 14.28
C SER A 204 17.84 -6.58 12.97
N ILE A 205 18.45 -7.77 12.97
CA ILE A 205 18.55 -8.73 11.86
C ILE A 205 17.16 -9.31 11.48
N ASP A 206 16.13 -9.10 12.31
CA ASP A 206 14.87 -9.85 12.26
C ASP A 206 13.91 -9.39 11.14
N TYR A 207 13.76 -8.09 10.88
CA TYR A 207 12.81 -7.61 9.86
C TYR A 207 13.33 -7.80 8.43
N GLN A 208 14.65 -7.65 8.22
CA GLN A 208 15.28 -7.96 6.94
C GLN A 208 15.03 -9.43 6.62
N THR A 209 15.28 -10.33 7.57
CA THR A 209 15.02 -11.76 7.42
C THR A 209 13.56 -12.06 7.03
N ILE A 210 12.58 -11.36 7.60
CA ILE A 210 11.16 -11.54 7.25
C ILE A 210 10.88 -11.11 5.80
N ILE A 211 11.33 -9.91 5.40
CA ILE A 211 11.16 -9.41 4.03
C ILE A 211 11.83 -10.34 3.02
N GLN A 212 13.05 -10.81 3.32
CA GLN A 212 13.83 -11.71 2.47
C GLN A 212 13.21 -13.09 2.30
N ASN A 213 12.39 -13.52 3.26
CA ASN A 213 11.71 -14.81 3.23
C ASN A 213 10.31 -14.74 2.63
N LEU A 214 9.80 -13.54 2.29
CA LEU A 214 8.59 -13.40 1.50
C LEU A 214 8.83 -13.96 0.09
N TYR A 215 8.16 -15.06 -0.24
CA TYR A 215 8.20 -15.64 -1.58
C TYR A 215 6.92 -15.27 -2.34
N LEU A 216 7.10 -14.48 -3.40
CA LEU A 216 6.01 -13.85 -4.15
C LEU A 216 6.11 -14.24 -5.65
N PRO A 217 5.78 -15.49 -6.01
CA PRO A 217 6.02 -16.03 -7.36
C PRO A 217 5.10 -15.47 -8.46
N LYS A 218 4.02 -14.77 -8.11
CA LYS A 218 3.03 -14.24 -9.06
C LYS A 218 2.86 -12.73 -8.97
N ILE A 219 3.81 -12.04 -8.36
CA ILE A 219 3.66 -10.63 -8.03
C ILE A 219 3.71 -9.76 -9.30
N GLU A 220 2.60 -9.10 -9.59
CA GLU A 220 2.52 -8.16 -10.71
C GLU A 220 2.76 -6.72 -10.26
N LYS A 221 2.34 -6.37 -9.04
CA LYS A 221 2.47 -5.02 -8.48
C LYS A 221 3.11 -5.07 -7.10
N LEU A 222 4.28 -4.47 -6.97
CA LEU A 222 5.00 -4.35 -5.71
C LEU A 222 5.23 -2.87 -5.39
N CYS A 223 4.70 -2.43 -4.25
CA CYS A 223 5.03 -1.16 -3.63
C CYS A 223 5.70 -1.41 -2.27
N LEU A 224 6.92 -0.90 -2.12
CA LEU A 224 7.63 -0.84 -0.85
C LEU A 224 7.82 0.63 -0.50
N ALA A 225 7.40 1.02 0.70
CA ALA A 225 7.44 2.39 1.18
C ALA A 225 8.03 2.49 2.59
N GLY A 226 8.60 3.66 2.89
CA GLY A 226 9.11 4.05 4.20
C GLY A 226 10.62 3.84 4.38
N ASN A 227 11.14 4.25 5.55
CA ASN A 227 12.57 4.28 5.89
C ASN A 227 13.16 2.86 6.11
N ILE A 228 13.13 2.01 5.08
CA ILE A 228 13.77 0.71 5.09
C ILE A 228 15.28 0.92 4.89
N ILE A 229 16.08 0.72 5.94
CA ILE A 229 17.53 0.87 5.90
C ILE A 229 18.18 -0.47 5.50
N GLY A 230 18.97 -0.46 4.43
CA GLY A 230 20.03 -1.46 4.23
C GLY A 230 19.70 -2.58 3.26
N LEU A 231 19.14 -2.27 2.09
CA LEU A 231 18.99 -3.26 1.03
C LEU A 231 20.32 -3.44 0.26
N GLY A 232 21.36 -3.98 0.91
CA GLY A 232 22.72 -4.10 0.37
C GLY A 232 23.22 -5.55 0.13
N LEU A 233 24.10 -5.67 -0.87
CA LEU A 233 24.67 -6.83 -1.59
C LEU A 233 25.31 -8.02 -0.83
N SER A 234 24.97 -8.36 0.41
CA SER A 234 25.44 -9.65 0.96
C SER A 234 24.41 -10.78 0.90
N GLN A 235 23.10 -10.51 0.99
CA GLN A 235 22.00 -11.47 0.79
C GLN A 235 20.74 -10.69 0.38
N PRO A 236 19.91 -11.22 -0.55
CA PRO A 236 19.04 -10.41 -1.39
C PRO A 236 18.07 -9.61 -0.52
N PRO A 237 17.98 -8.29 -0.65
CA PRO A 237 17.24 -7.47 0.30
C PRO A 237 15.76 -7.26 -0.06
N LEU A 238 15.38 -7.63 -1.28
CA LEU A 238 13.99 -7.63 -1.72
C LEU A 238 13.32 -8.96 -1.38
N PRO A 239 11.97 -8.99 -1.31
CA PRO A 239 11.24 -10.26 -1.34
C PRO A 239 11.73 -11.14 -2.49
N ARG A 240 11.70 -12.46 -2.29
CA ARG A 240 11.97 -13.42 -3.37
C ARG A 240 10.82 -13.38 -4.36
N ILE A 241 10.96 -12.51 -5.34
CA ILE A 241 9.99 -12.32 -6.43
C ILE A 241 10.42 -13.10 -7.66
N ASP A 242 9.44 -13.53 -8.47
CA ASP A 242 9.71 -13.90 -9.85
C ASP A 242 9.68 -12.62 -10.71
N PRO A 243 10.85 -12.10 -11.14
CA PRO A 243 10.91 -10.85 -11.88
C PRO A 243 10.21 -10.94 -13.24
N GLY A 244 10.00 -12.16 -13.77
CA GLY A 244 9.25 -12.39 -15.01
C GLY A 244 7.76 -12.08 -14.91
N THR A 245 7.23 -11.80 -13.71
CA THR A 245 5.81 -11.46 -13.49
C THR A 245 5.59 -9.98 -13.17
N LEU A 246 6.64 -9.24 -12.81
CA LEU A 246 6.55 -7.89 -12.27
C LEU A 246 6.21 -6.87 -13.37
N ARG A 247 5.11 -6.13 -13.18
CA ARG A 247 4.61 -5.09 -14.10
C ARG A 247 4.67 -3.70 -13.51
N ILE A 248 4.48 -3.57 -12.20
CA ILE A 248 4.47 -2.29 -11.50
C ILE A 248 5.41 -2.40 -10.30
N LEU A 249 6.45 -1.57 -10.30
CA LEU A 249 7.39 -1.47 -9.21
C LEU A 249 7.40 -0.05 -8.65
N SER A 250 7.20 0.07 -7.35
CA SER A 250 7.30 1.34 -6.64
C SER A 250 8.15 1.21 -5.38
N LEU A 251 9.20 2.03 -5.29
CA LEU A 251 10.13 2.05 -4.17
C LEU A 251 10.19 3.48 -3.62
N LEU A 252 9.69 3.69 -2.41
CA LEU A 252 9.44 5.01 -1.82
C LEU A 252 10.12 5.16 -0.46
N GLU A 253 11.05 6.10 -0.34
CA GLU A 253 11.95 6.27 0.82
C GLU A 253 12.80 5.05 1.18
N VAL A 254 12.84 4.06 0.28
CA VAL A 254 13.57 2.82 0.47
C VAL A 254 15.06 3.04 0.17
N ASN A 255 15.93 2.45 0.98
CA ASN A 255 17.38 2.46 0.75
C ASN A 255 17.83 1.20 -0.03
N VAL A 256 17.85 1.28 -1.36
CA VAL A 256 18.36 0.24 -2.29
C VAL A 256 19.70 0.67 -2.85
N ASP A 257 20.70 -0.21 -2.90
CA ASP A 257 21.91 0.11 -3.65
C ASP A 257 21.64 0.13 -5.18
N ILE A 258 22.41 0.94 -5.91
CA ILE A 258 22.21 1.15 -7.35
C ILE A 258 22.30 -0.17 -8.13
N ALA A 259 23.27 -1.04 -7.79
CA ALA A 259 23.50 -2.28 -8.53
C ALA A 259 22.34 -3.27 -8.37
N THR A 260 21.81 -3.41 -7.15
CA THR A 260 20.63 -4.23 -6.88
C THR A 260 19.40 -3.72 -7.62
N LEU A 261 19.18 -2.40 -7.65
CA LEU A 261 18.04 -1.81 -8.36
C LEU A 261 18.18 -1.98 -9.88
N THR A 262 19.37 -1.72 -10.44
CA THR A 262 19.61 -1.92 -11.88
C THR A 262 19.42 -3.38 -12.26
N GLU A 263 19.95 -4.31 -11.46
CA GLU A 263 19.81 -5.74 -11.72
C GLU A 263 18.36 -6.18 -11.68
N LEU A 264 17.59 -5.78 -10.66
CA LEU A 264 16.17 -6.10 -10.56
C LEU A 264 15.42 -5.64 -11.81
N VAL A 265 15.62 -4.39 -12.22
CA VAL A 265 14.95 -3.81 -13.37
C VAL A 265 15.35 -4.55 -14.64
N ARG A 266 16.65 -4.85 -14.80
CA ARG A 266 17.21 -5.62 -15.92
C ARG A 266 16.56 -7.00 -16.08
N VAL A 267 16.33 -7.71 -14.97
CA VAL A 267 15.74 -9.05 -14.99
C VAL A 267 14.21 -9.05 -15.03
N SER A 268 13.57 -7.87 -15.02
CA SER A 268 12.11 -7.70 -14.99
C SER A 268 11.57 -7.11 -16.32
N PRO A 269 11.53 -7.89 -17.41
CA PRO A 269 11.22 -7.38 -18.76
C PRO A 269 9.76 -6.95 -18.96
N LEU A 270 8.88 -7.22 -17.99
CA LEU A 270 7.45 -6.89 -18.07
C LEU A 270 7.09 -5.57 -17.38
N ILE A 271 8.06 -4.83 -16.85
CA ILE A 271 7.78 -3.57 -16.15
C ILE A 271 7.11 -2.56 -17.10
N GLU A 272 5.91 -2.13 -16.71
CA GLU A 272 5.11 -1.10 -17.38
C GLU A 272 5.12 0.21 -16.60
N GLU A 273 5.22 0.15 -15.26
CA GLU A 273 5.34 1.34 -14.42
C GLU A 273 6.48 1.21 -13.42
N LEU A 274 7.35 2.22 -13.38
CA LEU A 274 8.45 2.31 -12.42
C LEU A 274 8.37 3.65 -11.66
N THR A 275 8.22 3.56 -10.35
CA THR A 275 8.19 4.74 -9.46
C THR A 275 9.32 4.66 -8.43
N LEU A 276 10.19 5.65 -8.43
CA LEU A 276 11.36 5.70 -7.55
C LEU A 276 11.39 7.01 -6.76
N CYS A 277 11.45 6.88 -5.44
CA CYS A 277 11.74 7.96 -4.51
C CYS A 277 12.71 7.40 -3.48
N LEU A 278 14.00 7.70 -3.57
CA LEU A 278 15.02 7.04 -2.74
C LEU A 278 15.71 8.07 -1.84
N SER A 279 15.99 7.68 -0.59
CA SER A 279 16.47 8.58 0.47
C SER A 279 17.99 8.70 0.57
N ARG A 280 18.75 7.67 0.15
CA ARG A 280 20.22 7.59 0.38
C ARG A 280 21.07 7.33 -0.85
N VAL A 281 20.43 7.25 -2.02
CA VAL A 281 21.11 7.00 -3.30
C VAL A 281 21.37 8.33 -3.98
N SER A 282 22.57 8.51 -4.55
CA SER A 282 22.81 9.65 -5.44
C SER A 282 21.88 9.55 -6.65
N ALA A 283 20.87 10.41 -6.69
CA ALA A 283 19.83 10.40 -7.72
C ALA A 283 20.40 10.48 -9.14
N ALA A 284 21.40 11.35 -9.36
CA ALA A 284 22.06 11.47 -10.67
C ALA A 284 22.83 10.20 -11.05
N GLN A 285 23.54 9.56 -10.10
CA GLN A 285 24.25 8.30 -10.36
C GLN A 285 23.28 7.17 -10.72
N LEU A 286 22.15 7.07 -10.02
CA LEU A 286 21.12 6.07 -10.33
C LEU A 286 20.54 6.27 -11.73
N LEU A 287 20.15 7.50 -12.08
CA LEU A 287 19.59 7.81 -13.39
C LEU A 287 20.60 7.50 -14.52
N ASN A 288 21.87 7.80 -14.30
CA ASN A 288 22.95 7.46 -15.24
C ASN A 288 23.19 5.94 -15.32
N ALA A 289 23.08 5.21 -14.21
CA ALA A 289 23.22 3.75 -14.19
C ALA A 289 22.08 3.06 -14.94
N LEU A 290 20.84 3.52 -14.75
CA LEU A 290 19.68 3.04 -15.53
C LEU A 290 19.86 3.33 -17.02
N ALA A 291 20.41 4.50 -17.38
CA ALA A 291 20.73 4.81 -18.77
C ALA A 291 21.83 3.90 -19.33
N ALA A 292 22.86 3.57 -18.56
CA ALA A 292 23.94 2.69 -19.00
C ALA A 292 23.47 1.24 -19.19
N ASP A 293 22.65 0.72 -18.28
CA ASP A 293 22.15 -0.66 -18.35
C ASP A 293 21.21 -0.88 -19.55
N ASP A 294 20.40 0.12 -19.87
CA ASP A 294 19.58 0.12 -21.08
C ASP A 294 20.44 0.11 -22.36
N MET A 295 21.67 0.66 -22.34
CA MET A 295 22.60 0.54 -23.49
C MET A 295 23.09 -0.91 -23.64
N ALA A 296 23.46 -1.53 -22.53
CA ALA A 296 24.04 -2.88 -22.52
C ALA A 296 23.03 -3.95 -22.99
N SER A 297 21.75 -3.77 -22.68
CA SER A 297 20.66 -4.69 -22.99
C SER A 297 19.99 -4.47 -24.36
N ARG A 298 20.54 -3.59 -25.22
CA ARG A 298 19.94 -3.21 -26.52
C ARG A 298 18.50 -2.70 -26.41
N GLY A 299 18.16 -1.99 -25.35
CA GLY A 299 16.82 -1.39 -25.18
C GLY A 299 15.72 -2.34 -24.70
N GLN A 300 16.00 -3.63 -24.49
CA GLN A 300 14.97 -4.63 -24.16
C GLN A 300 14.34 -4.42 -22.78
N THR A 301 15.11 -3.92 -21.81
CA THR A 301 14.68 -3.81 -20.41
C THR A 301 13.46 -2.89 -20.24
N PHE A 302 13.34 -1.85 -21.07
CA PHE A 302 12.29 -0.83 -20.96
C PHE A 302 11.35 -0.75 -22.17
N GLU A 303 11.34 -1.76 -23.05
CA GLU A 303 10.43 -1.78 -24.21
C GLU A 303 8.97 -1.59 -23.83
N ARG A 304 8.58 -2.12 -22.66
CA ARG A 304 7.19 -2.09 -22.15
C ARG A 304 6.91 -0.96 -21.17
N LEU A 305 7.92 -0.18 -20.78
CA LEU A 305 7.78 0.87 -19.79
C LEU A 305 6.85 1.97 -20.34
N LYS A 306 5.65 2.09 -19.80
CA LYS A 306 4.65 3.11 -20.16
C LYS A 306 4.77 4.34 -19.29
N GLU A 307 5.16 4.17 -18.03
CA GLU A 307 5.22 5.26 -17.07
C GLU A 307 6.46 5.20 -16.19
N PHE A 308 7.20 6.31 -16.15
CA PHE A 308 8.35 6.48 -15.28
C PHE A 308 8.15 7.67 -14.36
N ARG A 309 8.33 7.46 -13.06
CA ARG A 309 8.18 8.50 -12.05
C ARG A 309 9.39 8.51 -11.15
N PHE A 310 10.02 9.67 -11.03
CA PHE A 310 11.18 9.87 -10.18
C PHE A 310 10.89 11.03 -9.23
N ALA A 311 11.07 10.82 -7.94
CA ALA A 311 10.99 11.87 -6.93
C ALA A 311 12.34 12.04 -6.27
N TYR A 312 12.80 13.28 -6.23
CA TYR A 312 14.05 13.67 -5.61
C TYR A 312 13.76 14.58 -4.42
N CYS A 313 13.93 14.01 -3.22
CA CYS A 313 13.73 14.69 -1.93
C CYS A 313 15.08 14.78 -1.20
N PRO A 314 15.93 15.75 -1.54
CA PRO A 314 17.19 15.95 -0.85
C PRO A 314 17.02 16.55 0.55
N ASP A 315 17.99 16.28 1.42
CA ASP A 315 18.15 16.99 2.70
C ASP A 315 18.62 18.44 2.49
N GLU A 316 18.55 19.27 3.54
CA GLU A 316 18.88 20.71 3.55
C GLU A 316 20.29 21.07 3.04
N SER A 317 21.18 20.08 2.89
CA SER A 317 22.57 20.26 2.42
C SER A 317 22.73 20.36 0.90
N HIS A 318 21.69 20.10 0.11
CA HIS A 318 21.82 20.06 -1.35
C HIS A 318 21.71 21.44 -2.02
N THR A 319 22.49 21.61 -3.09
CA THR A 319 22.63 22.86 -3.84
C THR A 319 21.75 22.88 -5.08
N LEU A 320 21.54 24.05 -5.69
CA LEU A 320 20.87 24.19 -6.99
C LEU A 320 21.56 23.38 -8.11
N GLU A 321 22.87 23.15 -7.99
CA GLU A 321 23.63 22.34 -8.93
C GLU A 321 23.24 20.86 -8.86
N ASP A 322 22.98 20.33 -7.67
CA ASP A 322 22.51 18.95 -7.48
C ASP A 322 21.16 18.73 -8.16
N TYR A 323 20.21 19.65 -7.95
CA TYR A 323 18.92 19.61 -8.65
C TYR A 323 19.08 19.69 -10.17
N THR A 324 20.01 20.51 -10.64
CA THR A 324 20.30 20.64 -12.08
C THR A 324 20.88 19.33 -12.62
N ALA A 325 21.83 18.71 -11.90
CA ALA A 325 22.43 17.44 -12.28
C ALA A 325 21.39 16.32 -12.35
N VAL A 326 20.47 16.23 -11.38
CA VAL A 326 19.36 15.27 -11.38
C VAL A 326 18.41 15.52 -12.55
N GLY A 327 18.02 16.77 -12.78
CA GLY A 327 17.15 17.14 -13.91
C GLY A 327 17.78 16.78 -15.26
N MET A 328 19.08 17.03 -15.43
CA MET A 328 19.81 16.69 -16.66
C MET A 328 19.94 15.17 -16.84
N ALA A 329 20.26 14.42 -15.78
CA ALA A 329 20.33 12.96 -15.84
C ALA A 329 18.97 12.33 -16.17
N PHE A 330 17.89 12.84 -15.57
CA PHE A 330 16.52 12.43 -15.87
C PHE A 330 16.17 12.73 -17.33
N SER A 331 16.49 13.95 -17.80
CA SER A 331 16.26 14.34 -19.19
C SER A 331 17.02 13.47 -20.17
N ALA A 332 18.28 13.11 -19.88
CA ALA A 332 19.09 12.27 -20.74
C ALA A 332 18.49 10.86 -20.88
N LEU A 333 18.06 10.26 -19.76
CA LEU A 333 17.39 8.96 -19.73
C LEU A 333 16.08 8.97 -20.53
N VAL A 334 15.19 9.94 -20.26
CA VAL A 334 13.88 10.02 -20.92
C VAL A 334 14.02 10.35 -22.40
N LYS A 335 14.91 11.28 -22.77
CA LYS A 335 15.21 11.61 -24.16
C LYS A 335 15.56 10.36 -24.94
N ARG A 336 16.40 9.51 -24.36
CA ARG A 336 16.81 8.27 -25.00
C ARG A 336 15.62 7.34 -25.23
N TRP A 337 14.79 7.12 -24.23
CA TRP A 337 13.57 6.29 -24.39
C TRP A 337 12.62 6.81 -25.46
N ILE A 338 12.51 8.13 -25.63
CA ILE A 338 11.76 8.74 -26.74
C ILE A 338 12.40 8.39 -28.09
N VAL A 339 13.71 8.57 -28.22
CA VAL A 339 14.48 8.32 -29.46
C VAL A 339 14.42 6.85 -29.86
N ASP A 340 14.56 5.95 -28.89
CA ASP A 340 14.51 4.50 -29.08
C ASP A 340 13.08 3.98 -29.32
N GLN A 341 12.09 4.87 -29.42
CA GLN A 341 10.67 4.57 -29.62
C GLN A 341 10.08 3.60 -28.58
N SER A 342 10.54 3.67 -27.32
CA SER A 342 10.02 2.83 -26.24
C SER A 342 8.51 3.05 -26.02
N ALA A 343 7.82 2.16 -25.31
CA ALA A 343 6.39 2.33 -24.99
C ALA A 343 6.08 3.50 -24.03
N LEU A 344 7.05 4.35 -23.68
CA LEU A 344 6.92 5.39 -22.66
C LEU A 344 5.91 6.47 -23.06
N LEU A 345 4.79 6.54 -22.33
CA LEU A 345 3.75 7.53 -22.54
C LEU A 345 3.87 8.70 -21.58
N HIS A 346 4.40 8.45 -20.38
CA HIS A 346 4.41 9.45 -19.32
C HIS A 346 5.70 9.40 -18.50
N ALA A 347 6.37 10.54 -18.38
CA ALA A 347 7.54 10.71 -17.53
C ALA A 347 7.31 11.86 -16.53
N VAL A 348 7.46 11.59 -15.24
CA VAL A 348 7.25 12.57 -14.17
C VAL A 348 8.52 12.70 -13.33
N LEU A 349 9.02 13.92 -13.19
CA LEU A 349 10.03 14.25 -12.19
C LEU A 349 9.40 15.16 -11.12
N VAL A 350 9.49 14.75 -9.86
CA VAL A 350 9.05 15.53 -8.69
C VAL A 350 10.29 16.02 -7.94
N VAL A 351 10.36 17.33 -7.71
CA VAL A 351 11.48 18.00 -7.03
C VAL A 351 10.97 18.85 -5.88
N TYR A 352 11.61 18.76 -4.72
CA TYR A 352 11.24 19.49 -3.51
C TYR A 352 12.07 20.77 -3.31
N GLU A 353 12.02 21.71 -4.27
CA GLU A 353 12.70 23.01 -4.14
C GLU A 353 12.10 24.10 -5.04
N PRO A 354 11.46 25.15 -4.46
CA PRO A 354 10.90 26.26 -5.23
C PRO A 354 11.91 26.96 -6.15
N LYS A 355 13.19 27.07 -5.74
CA LYS A 355 14.23 27.76 -6.52
C LYS A 355 14.62 27.03 -7.81
N ALA A 356 14.38 25.72 -7.91
CA ALA A 356 14.69 24.93 -9.10
C ALA A 356 13.59 25.01 -10.18
N ARG A 357 12.44 25.63 -9.88
CA ARG A 357 11.23 25.56 -10.72
C ARG A 357 11.41 25.96 -12.17
N HIS A 358 12.06 27.09 -12.45
CA HIS A 358 12.23 27.55 -13.82
C HIS A 358 13.06 26.56 -14.65
N LYS A 359 14.22 26.13 -14.13
CA LYS A 359 15.06 25.13 -14.79
C LYS A 359 14.33 23.80 -15.02
N MET A 360 13.53 23.34 -14.06
CA MET A 360 12.77 22.09 -14.21
C MET A 360 11.69 22.21 -15.28
N LEU A 361 11.00 23.35 -15.38
CA LEU A 361 10.02 23.59 -16.44
C LEU A 361 10.67 23.62 -17.84
N ASP A 362 11.85 24.24 -17.96
CA ASP A 362 12.61 24.27 -19.23
C ASP A 362 12.97 22.85 -19.69
N ILE A 363 13.39 21.98 -18.76
CA ILE A 363 13.68 20.57 -19.05
C ILE A 363 12.42 19.83 -19.53
N ALA A 364 11.28 19.99 -18.85
CA ALA A 364 10.02 19.38 -19.29
C ALA A 364 9.63 19.84 -20.70
N HIS A 365 9.77 21.13 -21.00
CA HIS A 365 9.47 21.68 -22.31
C HIS A 365 10.36 21.05 -23.38
N GLY A 366 11.68 20.99 -23.14
CA GLY A 366 12.63 20.38 -24.07
C GLY A 366 12.33 18.91 -24.36
N LEU A 367 11.92 18.13 -23.35
CA LEU A 367 11.48 16.74 -23.56
C LEU A 367 10.23 16.65 -24.43
N GLY A 368 9.27 17.57 -24.25
CA GLY A 368 8.07 17.66 -25.08
C GLY A 368 8.37 18.03 -26.53
N GLU A 369 9.34 18.91 -26.77
CA GLU A 369 9.79 19.27 -28.12
C GLU A 369 10.47 18.09 -28.82
N ILE A 370 11.39 17.42 -28.13
CA ILE A 370 12.05 16.21 -28.64
C ILE A 370 11.00 15.13 -28.98
N ALA A 371 10.01 14.91 -28.12
CA ALA A 371 8.95 13.94 -28.42
C ALA A 371 8.21 14.28 -29.73
N ARG A 372 7.92 15.55 -29.98
CA ARG A 372 7.29 15.97 -31.25
C ARG A 372 8.21 15.76 -32.46
N GLU A 373 9.50 16.04 -32.33
CA GLU A 373 10.50 15.78 -33.40
C GLU A 373 10.51 14.31 -33.82
N TYR A 374 10.32 13.40 -32.86
CA TYR A 374 10.26 11.94 -33.11
C TYR A 374 8.82 11.41 -33.33
N GLY A 375 7.84 12.29 -33.55
CA GLY A 375 6.47 11.90 -33.89
C GLY A 375 5.63 11.35 -32.71
N ARG A 376 6.09 11.52 -31.48
CA ARG A 376 5.45 11.04 -30.24
C ARG A 376 4.50 12.08 -29.64
N THR A 377 3.33 12.24 -30.26
CA THR A 377 2.32 13.23 -29.81
C THR A 377 1.54 12.81 -28.56
N ASP A 378 1.58 11.52 -28.22
CA ASP A 378 0.95 10.92 -27.04
C ASP A 378 1.83 10.98 -25.79
N PHE A 379 3.12 11.28 -25.94
CA PHE A 379 4.06 11.41 -24.84
C PHE A 379 3.81 12.69 -24.02
N ARG A 380 3.87 12.54 -22.70
CA ARG A 380 3.77 13.64 -21.74
C ARG A 380 4.96 13.63 -20.78
N ALA A 381 5.66 14.75 -20.68
CA ALA A 381 6.62 15.02 -19.61
C ALA A 381 6.00 15.98 -18.60
N GLU A 382 6.11 15.65 -17.31
CA GLU A 382 5.70 16.52 -16.21
C GLU A 382 6.87 16.77 -15.25
N MET A 383 7.02 18.03 -14.84
CA MET A 383 7.96 18.44 -13.80
C MET A 383 7.16 19.11 -12.69
N LYS A 384 7.11 18.49 -11.52
CA LYS A 384 6.35 18.99 -10.37
C LYS A 384 7.31 19.51 -9.32
N VAL A 385 7.12 20.76 -8.93
CA VAL A 385 7.85 21.36 -7.81
C VAL A 385 6.92 21.50 -6.63
N VAL A 386 7.26 20.82 -5.54
CA VAL A 386 6.50 20.83 -4.29
C VAL A 386 7.17 21.79 -3.30
N ARG A 387 6.37 22.63 -2.64
CA ARG A 387 6.86 23.70 -1.75
C ARG A 387 7.04 23.27 -0.30
N ASP A 388 6.29 22.27 0.14
CA ASP A 388 6.34 21.78 1.52
C ASP A 388 7.35 20.64 1.61
N GLY A 389 8.24 20.71 2.61
CA GLY A 389 9.20 19.65 2.98
C GLY A 389 8.50 18.34 3.39
N PRO A 390 9.22 17.36 3.98
CA PRO A 390 9.07 15.91 3.78
C PRO A 390 7.85 15.27 4.45
N ASN A 391 6.68 15.89 4.43
CA ASN A 391 5.42 15.15 4.44
C ASN A 391 5.22 14.48 3.06
N LEU A 392 6.25 13.77 2.59
CA LEU A 392 6.21 12.86 1.44
C LEU A 392 5.05 11.86 1.62
N ARG A 393 4.79 11.45 2.86
CA ARG A 393 3.61 10.71 3.31
C ARG A 393 2.30 11.29 2.75
N ARG A 394 2.09 12.61 2.77
CA ARG A 394 0.85 13.25 2.27
C ARG A 394 0.83 13.42 0.74
N ALA A 395 2.00 13.61 0.12
CA ALA A 395 2.16 13.68 -1.33
C ALA A 395 2.01 12.30 -2.00
N LEU A 396 2.43 11.23 -1.31
CA LEU A 396 2.26 9.84 -1.69
C LEU A 396 0.90 9.28 -1.28
N GLU A 397 0.30 9.70 -0.16
CA GLU A 397 -1.12 9.47 0.15
C GLU A 397 -1.99 10.04 -0.99
N LEU A 398 -1.72 11.23 -1.50
CA LEU A 398 -2.41 11.78 -2.68
C LEU A 398 -2.07 11.01 -3.98
N TYR A 399 -0.96 10.29 -4.06
CA TYR A 399 -0.55 9.51 -5.23
C TYR A 399 -1.16 8.09 -5.25
N TYR A 400 -1.15 7.42 -4.10
CA TYR A 400 -1.66 6.06 -3.89
C TYR A 400 -3.18 6.03 -3.64
N VAL A 401 -3.77 7.07 -3.03
CA VAL A 401 -5.21 7.12 -2.74
C VAL A 401 -6.04 7.70 -3.91
N LEU A 402 -5.51 8.61 -4.72
CA LEU A 402 -6.26 9.20 -5.85
C LEU A 402 -6.14 8.42 -7.17
N ARG A 403 -5.24 7.44 -7.25
CA ARG A 403 -5.22 6.43 -8.32
C ARG A 403 -5.17 5.03 -7.71
N GLY A 404 -6.09 4.75 -6.78
CA GLY A 404 -6.43 3.37 -6.44
C GLY A 404 -6.51 2.51 -7.71
N PRO A 405 -6.28 1.19 -7.63
CA PRO A 405 -6.24 0.33 -8.80
C PRO A 405 -7.46 0.66 -9.65
N LYS A 406 -7.25 1.10 -10.90
CA LYS A 406 -8.36 1.33 -11.83
C LYS A 406 -9.02 -0.01 -12.08
N TYR A 407 -9.98 -0.37 -11.23
CA TYR A 407 -10.97 -1.43 -11.39
C TYR A 407 -12.24 -1.04 -10.65
#